data_AF-A0A9P6VSA5-F1
#
_entry.id   AF-A0A9P6VSA5-F1
#
_cell.length_a   1.000
_cell.length_b   1.000
_cell.length_c   1.000
_cell.angle_alpha   90.00
_cell.angle_beta   90.00
_cell.angle_gamma   90.00
#
_symmetry.space_group_name_H-M   'P 1'
#
loop_
_entity.id
_entity.type
_entity.pdbx_description
1 polymer ?
#
loop_
_entity_poly.entity_id
_entity_poly.type
_entity_poly.pdbx_seq_one_letter_code
_entity_poly.pdbx_strand_id
1 'polypeptide(L)' 'MAPKTTANPATNATSLGPEVKDGELVFGVARIFASFNDTFVHVTDLSGRETIA' A
#
# COMPACT_ATOMS: atom_id res chain seq x y z
N MET A 1 22.49 -29.53 -19.38
CA MET A 1 21.67 -29.21 -18.19
C MET A 1 21.09 -27.83 -18.41
N ALA A 2 19.83 -27.72 -18.82
CA ALA A 2 19.20 -26.45 -19.16
C ALA A 2 18.72 -25.73 -17.88
N PRO A 3 18.89 -24.40 -17.76
CA PRO A 3 18.39 -23.68 -16.60
C PRO A 3 16.87 -23.55 -16.71
N LYS A 4 16.15 -24.06 -15.72
CA LYS A 4 14.71 -23.77 -15.57
C LYS A 4 14.56 -22.29 -15.23
N THR A 5 14.12 -21.50 -16.19
CA THR A 5 13.53 -20.18 -15.92
C THR A 5 12.27 -20.40 -15.11
N THR A 6 12.34 -20.14 -13.81
CA THR A 6 11.17 -20.04 -12.95
C THR A 6 10.45 -18.74 -13.30
N ALA A 7 9.47 -18.84 -14.20
CA ALA A 7 8.50 -17.78 -14.38
C ALA A 7 7.73 -17.60 -13.07
N ASN A 8 7.96 -16.49 -12.37
CA ASN A 8 7.09 -16.09 -11.25
C ASN A 8 5.69 -15.86 -11.84
N PRO A 9 4.66 -16.63 -11.42
CA PRO A 9 3.30 -16.34 -11.85
C PRO A 9 2.96 -14.94 -11.34
N ALA A 10 2.73 -14.02 -12.28
CA ALA A 10 2.20 -12.71 -11.99
C ALA A 10 0.84 -12.92 -11.30
N THR A 11 0.82 -12.78 -9.99
CA THR A 11 -0.42 -12.72 -9.21
C THR A 11 -1.13 -11.46 -9.68
N ASN A 12 -2.18 -11.63 -10.48
CA ASN A 12 -3.13 -10.58 -10.82
C ASN A 12 -3.82 -10.10 -9.53
N ALA A 13 -3.14 -9.24 -8.78
CA ALA A 13 -3.70 -8.57 -7.62
C ALA A 13 -4.71 -7.55 -8.17
N THR A 14 -5.99 -7.89 -8.14
CA THR A 14 -7.08 -6.95 -8.42
C THR A 14 -7.01 -5.84 -7.37
N SER A 15 -6.43 -4.70 -7.73
CA SER A 15 -6.38 -3.52 -6.87
C SER A 15 -7.78 -2.90 -6.82
N LEU A 16 -8.48 -3.04 -5.69
CA LEU A 16 -9.81 -2.46 -5.45
C LEU A 16 -9.72 -0.99 -4.99
N GLY A 17 -8.72 -0.26 -5.49
CA GLY A 17 -8.50 1.15 -5.18
C GLY A 17 -9.27 2.09 -6.12
N PRO A 18 -9.29 3.40 -5.80
CA PRO A 18 -9.83 4.40 -6.71
C PRO A 18 -9.14 4.32 -8.08
N GLU A 19 -9.91 4.51 -9.16
CA GLU A 19 -9.39 4.53 -10.52
C GLU A 19 -8.66 5.86 -10.75
N VAL A 20 -7.33 5.81 -10.77
CA VAL A 20 -6.47 7.00 -10.85
C VAL A 20 -6.06 7.21 -12.31
N LYS A 21 -6.18 8.44 -12.82
CA LYS A 21 -5.64 8.79 -14.13
C LYS A 21 -4.13 9.01 -14.06
N ASP A 22 -3.42 8.80 -15.17
CA ASP A 22 -1.99 9.08 -15.25
C ASP A 22 -1.71 10.54 -14.85
N GLY A 23 -0.88 10.72 -13.82
CA GLY A 23 -0.50 12.03 -13.28
C GLY A 23 -1.30 12.52 -12.07
N GLU A 24 -2.31 11.76 -11.61
CA GLU A 24 -3.07 12.09 -10.40
C GLU A 24 -2.48 11.43 -9.14
N LEU A 25 -2.40 12.18 -8.04
CA LEU A 25 -1.87 11.72 -6.76
C LEU A 25 -3.02 11.37 -5.82
N VAL A 26 -3.00 10.16 -5.27
CA VAL A 26 -3.92 9.73 -4.20
C VAL A 26 -3.28 10.04 -2.85
N PHE A 27 -3.91 10.95 -2.09
CA PHE A 27 -3.40 11.39 -0.79
C PHE A 27 -4.01 10.58 0.35
N GLY A 28 -3.16 10.14 1.27
CA GLY A 28 -3.53 9.61 2.57
C GLY A 28 -2.74 10.30 3.69
N VAL A 29 -3.20 10.16 4.92
CA VAL A 29 -2.55 10.73 6.11
C VAL A 29 -1.85 9.61 6.87
N ALA A 30 -0.52 9.63 6.91
CA ALA A 30 0.26 8.72 7.74
C ALA A 30 0.36 9.28 9.18
N ARG A 31 -0.30 8.60 10.12
CA ARG A 31 -0.19 8.88 11.56
C ARG A 31 0.93 8.04 12.14
N ILE A 32 2.04 8.69 12.41
CA ILE A 32 3.22 8.04 12.98
C ILE A 32 3.22 8.28 14.49
N PHE A 33 2.95 7.23 15.26
CA PHE A 33 3.13 7.26 16.70
C PHE A 33 4.52 6.71 17.02
N ALA A 34 5.40 7.55 17.56
CA ALA A 34 6.74 7.15 17.96
C ALA A 34 6.90 7.36 19.48
N SER A 35 6.97 6.27 20.22
CA SER A 35 7.20 6.26 21.66
C SER A 35 8.48 5.49 22.00
N PHE A 36 8.93 5.58 23.24
CA PHE A 36 10.14 4.87 23.70
C PHE A 36 10.03 3.35 23.66
N ASN A 37 8.81 2.80 23.61
CA ASN A 37 8.58 1.36 23.66
C ASN A 37 7.98 0.81 22.36
N ASP A 38 7.44 1.67 21.48
CA ASP A 38 6.82 1.22 20.23
C ASP A 38 6.70 2.34 19.19
N THR A 39 6.69 1.92 17.92
CA THR A 39 6.48 2.76 16.74
C THR A 39 5.36 2.20 15.87
N PHE A 40 4.29 2.97 15.70
CA PHE A 40 3.18 2.62 14.82
C PHE A 40 3.10 3.57 13.64
N VAL A 41 2.88 3.00 12.45
CA VAL A 41 2.51 3.75 11.25
C VAL A 41 1.09 3.34 10.90
N HIS A 42 0.17 4.27 11.03
CA HIS A 42 -1.24 4.05 10.73
C HIS A 42 -1.67 5.01 9.61
N VAL A 43 -1.95 4.48 8.42
CA VAL A 43 -2.39 5.28 7.27
C VAL A 43 -3.91 5.40 7.30
N THR A 44 -4.41 6.63 7.22
CA THR A 44 -5.85 6.90 7.14
C THR A 44 -6.19 7.71 5.89
N ASP A 45 -7.46 7.74 5.52
CA ASP A 45 -8.00 8.72 4.58
C ASP A 45 -7.89 10.16 5.14
N LEU A 46 -8.26 11.15 4.32
CA LEU A 46 -8.22 12.57 4.72
C LEU A 46 -9.17 12.89 5.88
N SER A 47 -10.28 12.16 6.03
CA SER A 47 -11.19 12.34 7.17
C SER A 47 -10.63 11.72 8.46
N GLY A 48 -9.70 10.77 8.33
CA GLY A 48 -9.10 10.08 9.45
C GLY A 48 -9.99 9.02 10.09
N ARG A 49 -11.08 8.61 9.41
CA ARG A 49 -12.02 7.58 9.87
C ARG A 49 -11.72 6.22 9.27
N GLU A 50 -11.34 6.20 7.99
CA GLU A 50 -11.06 4.96 7.29
C GLU A 50 -9.57 4.65 7.39
N THR A 51 -9.27 3.43 7.84
CA THR A 51 -7.90 2.91 7.95
C THR A 51 -7.53 2.21 6.65
N ILE A 52 -6.37 2.55 6.11
CA ILE A 52 -5.81 1.92 4.92
C ILE A 52 -4.68 0.99 5.40
N ALA A 53 -4.86 -0.32 5.20
CA ALA A 53 -3.92 -1.37 5.58
C ALA A 53 -3.38 -2.11 4.36
#